data_AF-A0A8E0RLH0-F1
#
_entry.id   AF-A0A8E0RLH0-F1
#
_cell.length_a   1.000
_cell.length_b   1.000
_cell.length_c   1.000
_cell.angle_alpha   90.00
_cell.angle_beta   90.00
_cell.angle_gamma   90.00
#
_symmetry.space_group_name_H-M   'P 1'
#
loop_
_entity.id
_entity.type
_entity.pdbx_description
1 polymer ?
#
loop_
_entity_poly.entity_id
_entity_poly.type
_entity_poly.pdbx_seq_one_letter_code
_entity_poly.pdbx_strand_id
1 'polypeptide(L)'
;MKFGSTQEILRRQIGVFLHFFVKHINAIVQGSINGTQQLVETNLSTWHTMAYSAHDTDVTYVLAGFGVYDQQLIGYSAAIALELLAPVEKPPISSSNFLLRIRYKRSWRDPEGKYMQFPSCHDRLPVDGCPWNTVLEQIRPLLVSPEQLVQICSTKSYTNSYTQNSPVRTFVLISALLCATLVLVLLTVFLIRRFRRRKHLLQDDEQVVFVRFDQNSL
;
A
#
# COMPACT_ATOMS: atom_id res chain seq x y z
N MET A 1 -5.61 -6.73 -9.81
CA MET A 1 -4.71 -6.23 -8.74
C MET A 1 -5.26 -6.77 -7.42
N LYS A 2 -4.55 -7.66 -6.73
CA LYS A 2 -4.94 -8.18 -5.41
C LYS A 2 -4.44 -7.20 -4.34
N PHE A 3 -5.31 -6.41 -3.73
CA PHE A 3 -4.96 -5.68 -2.52
C PHE A 3 -5.06 -6.63 -1.33
N GLY A 4 -4.08 -7.52 -1.18
CA GLY A 4 -3.86 -8.22 0.08
C GLY A 4 -3.16 -7.27 1.03
N SER A 5 -3.92 -6.58 1.88
CA SER A 5 -3.33 -5.63 2.82
C SER A 5 -2.58 -6.41 3.91
N THR A 6 -1.26 -6.25 3.96
CA THR A 6 -0.46 -6.78 5.07
C THR A 6 -0.84 -6.06 6.37
N GLN A 7 -0.57 -6.70 7.51
CA GLN A 7 -0.83 -6.10 8.82
C GLN A 7 -0.13 -4.74 8.98
N GLU A 8 1.06 -4.57 8.42
CA GLU A 8 1.79 -3.29 8.43
C GLU A 8 1.07 -2.19 7.65
N ILE A 9 0.51 -2.51 6.47
CA ILE A 9 -0.28 -1.55 5.70
C ILE A 9 -1.52 -1.16 6.49
N LEU A 10 -2.24 -2.12 7.07
CA LEU A 10 -3.43 -1.83 7.88
C LEU A 10 -3.11 -0.94 9.09
N ARG A 11 -2.02 -1.24 9.81
CA ARG A 11 -1.53 -0.42 10.93
C ARG A 11 -1.28 1.04 10.51
N ARG A 12 -0.68 1.25 9.34
CA ARG A 12 -0.38 2.61 8.83
C ARG A 12 -1.62 3.35 8.35
N GLN A 13 -2.53 2.66 7.66
CA GLN A 13 -3.67 3.29 7.01
C GLN A 13 -4.82 3.58 7.97
N ILE A 14 -5.13 2.64 8.88
CA ILE A 14 -6.31 2.73 9.76
C ILE A 14 -5.99 2.56 11.25
N GLY A 15 -4.73 2.34 11.64
CA GLY A 15 -4.39 2.03 13.03
C GLY A 15 -4.77 3.11 14.03
N VAL A 16 -4.64 4.39 13.65
CA VAL A 16 -5.07 5.54 14.48
C VAL A 16 -6.58 5.64 14.56
N PHE A 17 -7.29 5.43 13.44
CA PHE A 17 -8.75 5.37 13.44
C PHE A 17 -9.25 4.28 14.39
N LEU A 18 -8.70 3.05 14.29
CA LEU A 18 -9.05 1.94 15.18
C LEU A 18 -8.72 2.24 16.65
N HIS A 19 -7.62 2.94 16.92
CA HIS A 19 -7.27 3.36 18.28
C HIS A 19 -8.35 4.24 18.90
N PHE A 20 -8.78 5.30 18.19
CA PHE A 20 -9.85 6.17 18.69
C PHE A 20 -11.20 5.46 18.75
N PHE A 21 -11.51 4.62 17.77
CA PHE A 21 -12.71 3.78 17.77
C PHE A 21 -12.77 2.88 19.02
N VAL A 22 -11.70 2.14 19.33
CA VAL A 22 -11.63 1.29 20.54
C VAL A 22 -11.76 2.10 21.82
N LYS A 23 -11.04 3.23 21.92
CA LYS A 23 -11.13 4.13 23.08
C LYS A 23 -12.56 4.59 23.30
N HIS A 24 -13.23 4.96 22.23
CA HIS A 24 -14.60 5.45 22.24
C HIS A 24 -15.62 4.36 22.63
N ILE A 25 -15.56 3.18 22.02
CA ILE A 25 -16.44 2.05 22.36
C ILE A 25 -16.24 1.63 23.82
N ASN A 26 -14.99 1.55 24.30
CA ASN A 26 -14.71 1.22 25.69
C ASN A 26 -15.30 2.27 26.66
N ALA A 27 -15.23 3.56 26.32
CA ALA A 27 -15.85 4.60 27.12
C ALA A 27 -17.39 4.44 27.20
N ILE A 28 -18.06 4.12 26.08
CA ILE A 28 -19.51 3.84 26.07
C ILE A 28 -19.84 2.61 26.93
N VAL A 29 -19.09 1.51 26.76
CA VAL A 29 -19.30 0.26 27.49
C VAL A 29 -19.15 0.48 29.00
N GLN A 30 -18.07 1.16 29.42
CA GLN A 30 -17.83 1.47 30.82
C GLN A 30 -18.87 2.44 31.40
N GLY A 31 -19.22 3.50 30.68
CA GLY A 31 -20.26 4.44 31.10
C GLY A 31 -21.63 3.79 31.24
N SER A 32 -21.93 2.80 30.40
CA SER A 32 -23.18 2.03 30.47
C SER A 32 -23.23 1.06 31.66
N ILE A 33 -22.10 0.42 32.00
CA ILE A 33 -22.00 -0.49 33.16
C ILE A 33 -22.05 0.30 34.48
N ASN A 34 -21.27 1.37 34.60
CA ASN A 34 -21.08 2.09 35.86
C ASN A 34 -22.25 3.02 36.20
N GLY A 35 -23.24 3.17 35.31
CA GLY A 35 -24.40 4.06 35.49
C GLY A 35 -24.04 5.54 35.69
N THR A 36 -22.77 5.91 35.49
CA THR A 36 -22.20 7.21 35.80
C THR A 36 -21.57 7.79 34.53
N GLN A 37 -22.15 8.89 34.05
CA GLN A 37 -21.47 9.78 33.11
C GLN A 37 -20.32 10.43 33.87
N GLN A 38 -19.09 9.92 33.72
CA GLN A 38 -17.93 10.59 34.29
C GLN A 38 -17.77 11.91 33.52
N LEU A 39 -18.24 13.02 34.09
CA LEU A 39 -18.23 14.35 33.47
C LEU A 39 -16.78 14.85 33.34
N VAL A 40 -16.13 14.46 32.25
CA VAL A 40 -14.94 15.11 31.71
C VAL A 40 -15.36 15.70 30.37
N GLU A 41 -14.95 16.95 30.11
CA GLU A 41 -15.49 17.97 29.18
C GLU A 41 -15.72 17.58 27.69
N THR A 42 -15.60 16.30 27.31
CA THR A 42 -15.74 15.80 25.93
C THR A 42 -16.76 14.65 25.78
N ASN A 43 -17.52 14.29 26.82
CA ASN A 43 -18.33 13.06 26.79
C ASN A 43 -19.61 13.18 25.96
N LEU A 44 -19.58 12.58 24.77
CA LEU A 44 -20.77 12.21 24.00
C LEU A 44 -21.65 11.28 24.83
N SER A 45 -22.98 11.42 24.72
CA SER A 45 -23.97 10.50 25.31
C SER A 45 -23.60 9.03 25.06
N THR A 46 -23.93 8.09 25.95
CA THR A 46 -23.75 6.65 25.66
C THR A 46 -24.59 6.18 24.47
N TRP A 47 -25.56 7.00 24.04
CA TRP A 47 -26.33 6.85 22.83
C TRP A 47 -26.10 8.03 21.87
N HIS A 48 -25.39 7.79 20.78
CA HIS A 48 -25.20 8.78 19.71
C HIS A 48 -24.74 8.11 18.41
N THR A 49 -24.65 8.90 17.35
CA THR A 49 -24.15 8.48 16.04
C THR A 49 -22.99 9.36 15.65
N MET A 50 -21.90 8.74 15.18
CA MET A 50 -20.77 9.44 14.57
C MET A 50 -20.73 9.11 13.08
N ALA A 51 -20.49 10.13 12.27
CA ALA A 51 -20.37 9.98 10.82
C ALA A 51 -19.01 10.49 10.37
N TYR A 52 -18.34 9.69 9.55
CA TYR A 52 -17.05 10.03 8.95
C TYR A 52 -17.22 10.01 7.42
N SER A 53 -16.76 11.06 6.76
CA SER A 53 -16.57 11.01 5.31
C SER A 53 -15.23 10.34 5.02
N ALA A 54 -15.23 9.40 4.08
CA ALA A 54 -14.10 8.54 3.80
C ALA A 54 -14.01 8.24 2.29
N HIS A 55 -12.82 7.83 1.84
CA HIS A 55 -12.56 7.36 0.50
C HIS A 55 -12.78 5.85 0.39
N ASP A 56 -12.87 5.36 -0.85
CA ASP A 56 -12.96 3.94 -1.20
C ASP A 56 -11.79 3.12 -0.60
N THR A 57 -10.60 3.69 -0.56
CA THR A 57 -9.43 3.09 0.10
C THR A 57 -9.62 2.94 1.61
N ASP A 58 -10.20 3.94 2.28
CA ASP A 58 -10.43 3.89 3.72
C ASP A 58 -11.46 2.79 4.05
N VAL A 59 -12.56 2.75 3.30
CA VAL A 59 -13.58 1.68 3.40
C VAL A 59 -12.94 0.31 3.20
N THR A 60 -12.09 0.16 2.18
CA THR A 60 -11.36 -1.08 1.92
C THR A 60 -10.52 -1.50 3.12
N TYR A 61 -9.70 -0.60 3.65
CA TYR A 61 -8.81 -0.91 4.77
C TYR A 61 -9.60 -1.20 6.06
N VAL A 62 -10.69 -0.46 6.33
CA VAL A 62 -11.56 -0.73 7.48
C VAL A 62 -12.16 -2.13 7.40
N LEU A 63 -12.77 -2.51 6.25
CA LEU A 63 -13.29 -3.86 6.06
C LEU A 63 -12.20 -4.93 6.20
N ALA A 64 -10.99 -4.65 5.67
CA ALA A 64 -9.86 -5.56 5.76
C ALA A 64 -9.34 -5.70 7.19
N GLY A 65 -9.31 -4.61 7.96
CA GLY A 65 -8.91 -4.60 9.37
C GLY A 65 -9.87 -5.40 10.26
N PHE A 66 -11.16 -5.36 9.96
CA PHE A 66 -12.16 -6.22 10.60
C PHE A 66 -12.20 -7.64 10.01
N GLY A 67 -11.38 -7.94 9.00
CA GLY A 67 -11.29 -9.27 8.39
C GLY A 67 -12.50 -9.65 7.53
N VAL A 68 -13.33 -8.68 7.13
CA VAL A 68 -14.60 -8.90 6.40
C VAL A 68 -14.55 -8.39 4.96
N TYR A 69 -13.39 -7.95 4.49
CA TYR A 69 -13.21 -7.50 3.12
C TYR A 69 -13.23 -8.67 2.13
N ASP A 70 -14.10 -8.59 1.14
CA ASP A 70 -14.32 -9.66 0.16
C ASP A 70 -13.59 -9.45 -1.18
N GLN A 71 -12.56 -8.59 -1.17
CA GLN A 71 -11.66 -8.37 -2.31
C GLN A 71 -12.34 -7.77 -3.55
N GLN A 72 -13.54 -7.21 -3.40
CA GLN A 72 -14.22 -6.49 -4.46
C GLN A 72 -13.95 -4.99 -4.40
N LEU A 73 -14.14 -4.33 -5.54
CA LEU A 73 -14.05 -2.87 -5.62
C LEU A 73 -15.16 -2.23 -4.77
N ILE A 74 -14.81 -1.18 -4.06
CA ILE A 74 -15.75 -0.35 -3.32
C ILE A 74 -16.44 0.58 -4.33
N GLY A 75 -17.75 0.49 -4.44
CA GLY A 75 -18.50 1.31 -5.39
C GLY A 75 -18.77 2.71 -4.87
N TYR A 76 -19.14 3.61 -5.77
CA TYR A 76 -19.59 4.96 -5.41
C TYR A 76 -20.74 4.91 -4.38
N SER A 77 -20.70 5.78 -3.36
CA SER A 77 -21.67 5.80 -2.26
C SER A 77 -21.69 4.52 -1.42
N ALA A 78 -20.54 3.86 -1.27
CA ALA A 78 -20.37 2.82 -0.27
C ALA A 78 -20.40 3.41 1.14
N ALA A 79 -20.86 2.61 2.11
CA ALA A 79 -20.89 3.00 3.51
C ALA A 79 -20.70 1.77 4.41
N ILE A 80 -20.08 2.00 5.57
CA ILE A 80 -19.97 1.01 6.65
C ILE A 80 -20.70 1.59 7.85
N ALA A 81 -21.62 0.84 8.42
CA ALA A 81 -22.20 1.11 9.73
C ALA A 81 -21.62 0.12 10.74
N LEU A 82 -20.95 0.65 11.75
CA LEU A 82 -20.50 -0.11 12.92
C LEU A 82 -21.50 0.15 14.05
N GLU A 83 -22.19 -0.90 14.47
CA GLU A 83 -23.28 -0.80 15.45
C GLU A 83 -22.87 -1.55 16.73
N LEU A 84 -22.87 -0.84 17.86
CA LEU A 84 -22.67 -1.42 19.18
C LEU A 84 -24.02 -1.67 19.84
N LEU A 85 -24.35 -2.93 20.09
CA LEU A 85 -25.57 -3.34 20.76
C LEU A 85 -25.28 -3.54 22.25
N ALA A 86 -26.05 -2.84 23.09
CA ALA A 86 -26.05 -3.07 24.52
C ALA A 86 -26.84 -4.35 24.87
N PRO A 87 -26.49 -5.04 25.96
CA PRO A 87 -27.29 -6.16 26.43
C PRO A 87 -28.69 -5.72 26.85
N VAL A 88 -29.63 -6.68 26.80
CA VAL A 88 -31.03 -6.45 27.17
C VAL A 88 -31.18 -6.17 28.67
N GLU A 89 -30.34 -6.79 29.49
CA GLU A 89 -30.30 -6.60 30.95
C GLU A 89 -29.76 -5.20 31.30
N LYS A 90 -30.48 -4.49 32.17
CA LYS A 90 -30.11 -3.15 32.65
C LYS A 90 -30.02 -3.12 34.19
N PRO A 91 -28.92 -2.62 34.78
CA PRO A 91 -27.68 -2.22 34.10
C PRO A 91 -26.90 -3.43 33.57
N PRO A 92 -26.08 -3.26 32.51
CA PRO A 92 -25.19 -4.30 32.02
C PRO A 92 -24.23 -4.78 33.12
N ILE A 93 -24.15 -6.09 33.34
CA ILE A 93 -23.29 -6.68 34.38
C ILE A 93 -21.83 -6.82 33.91
N SER A 94 -21.61 -6.97 32.59
CA SER A 94 -20.29 -7.24 32.01
C SER A 94 -20.12 -6.63 30.63
N SER A 95 -18.87 -6.23 30.31
CA SER A 95 -18.47 -5.78 28.97
C SER A 95 -18.57 -6.89 27.91
N SER A 96 -18.54 -8.16 28.32
CA SER A 96 -18.67 -9.32 27.42
C SER A 96 -20.00 -9.39 26.69
N ASN A 97 -21.03 -8.72 27.21
CA ASN A 97 -22.39 -8.82 26.70
C ASN A 97 -22.71 -7.74 25.65
N PHE A 98 -21.78 -6.83 25.39
CA PHE A 98 -21.89 -5.88 24.28
C PHE A 98 -21.49 -6.56 22.98
N LEU A 99 -22.29 -6.36 21.93
CA LEU A 99 -22.10 -7.01 20.64
C LEU A 99 -21.81 -5.94 19.58
N LEU A 100 -20.77 -6.12 18.80
CA LEU A 100 -20.48 -5.31 17.62
C LEU A 100 -21.00 -6.02 16.38
N ARG A 101 -21.72 -5.32 15.52
CA ARG A 101 -22.04 -5.77 14.16
C ARG A 101 -21.64 -4.73 13.13
N ILE A 102 -21.32 -5.21 11.93
CA ILE A 102 -20.92 -4.37 10.80
C ILE A 102 -21.91 -4.57 9.66
N ARG A 103 -22.56 -3.50 9.23
CA ARG A 103 -23.40 -3.48 8.02
C ARG A 103 -22.64 -2.76 6.92
N TYR A 104 -22.42 -3.43 5.80
CA TYR A 104 -21.70 -2.90 4.66
C TYR A 104 -22.64 -2.71 3.48
N LYS A 105 -22.74 -1.47 3.02
CA LYS A 105 -23.41 -1.05 1.80
C LYS A 105 -22.36 -0.87 0.72
N ARG A 106 -22.39 -1.68 -0.34
CA ARG A 106 -21.28 -1.73 -1.31
C ARG A 106 -21.23 -0.55 -2.28
N SER A 107 -22.38 -0.02 -2.68
CA SER A 107 -22.47 1.05 -3.67
C SER A 107 -23.87 1.67 -3.66
N TRP A 108 -24.11 2.71 -4.46
CA TRP A 108 -25.44 3.28 -4.69
C TRP A 108 -26.49 2.27 -5.21
N ARG A 109 -26.07 1.18 -5.88
CA ARG A 109 -26.98 0.11 -6.38
C ARG A 109 -27.38 -0.90 -5.32
N ASP A 110 -26.74 -0.84 -4.17
CA ASP A 110 -27.02 -1.67 -3.01
C ASP A 110 -27.69 -0.76 -1.97
N PRO A 111 -29.03 -0.65 -1.95
CA PRO A 111 -29.71 0.28 -1.06
C PRO A 111 -29.66 -0.18 0.40
N GLU A 112 -29.69 -1.49 0.62
CA GLU A 112 -29.82 -2.10 1.94
C GLU A 112 -28.47 -2.44 2.57
N GLY A 113 -27.47 -2.84 1.79
CA GLY A 113 -26.26 -3.43 2.35
C GLY A 113 -26.52 -4.77 3.06
N LYS A 114 -25.46 -5.34 3.63
CA LYS A 114 -25.51 -6.65 4.31
C LYS A 114 -24.71 -6.63 5.61
N TYR A 115 -25.16 -7.39 6.59
CA TYR A 115 -24.36 -7.65 7.79
C TYR A 115 -23.21 -8.60 7.43
N MET A 116 -21.98 -8.24 7.81
CA MET A 116 -20.80 -9.02 7.48
C MET A 116 -20.40 -9.96 8.62
N GLN A 117 -19.93 -11.15 8.25
CA GLN A 117 -19.50 -12.18 9.18
C GLN A 117 -18.11 -11.87 9.73
N PHE A 118 -17.97 -11.65 11.04
CA PHE A 118 -16.66 -11.59 11.67
C PHE A 118 -16.00 -12.97 11.64
N PRO A 119 -14.70 -13.09 11.29
CA PRO A 119 -13.98 -14.36 11.31
C PRO A 119 -13.96 -15.04 12.68
N SER A 120 -13.90 -14.24 13.74
CA SER A 120 -13.85 -14.68 15.13
C SER A 120 -15.20 -15.14 15.70
N CYS A 121 -16.30 -14.99 14.96
CA CYS A 121 -17.66 -15.33 15.41
C CYS A 121 -18.45 -16.13 14.35
N HIS A 122 -17.82 -17.12 13.72
CA HIS A 122 -18.39 -17.92 12.61
C HIS A 122 -19.58 -18.81 13.01
N ASP A 123 -19.77 -19.03 14.29
CA ASP A 123 -20.83 -19.83 14.90
C ASP A 123 -22.15 -19.04 15.10
N ARG A 124 -22.15 -17.74 14.79
CA ARG A 124 -23.29 -16.83 14.97
C ARG A 124 -23.67 -16.17 13.65
N LEU A 125 -24.93 -15.77 13.51
CA LEU A 125 -25.36 -15.02 12.34
C LEU A 125 -24.77 -13.59 12.36
N PRO A 126 -24.39 -13.02 11.19
CA PRO A 126 -23.84 -11.67 11.12
C PRO A 126 -24.71 -10.58 11.77
N VAL A 127 -26.03 -10.73 11.68
CA VAL A 127 -27.01 -9.77 12.23
C VAL A 127 -27.04 -9.74 13.76
N ASP A 128 -26.67 -10.85 14.40
CA ASP A 128 -26.63 -11.00 15.85
C ASP A 128 -25.35 -10.38 16.45
N GLY A 129 -24.36 -10.07 15.60
CA GLY A 129 -23.10 -9.47 16.00
C GLY A 129 -22.13 -10.41 16.72
N CYS A 130 -20.98 -9.86 17.07
CA CYS A 130 -19.85 -10.55 17.70
C CYS A 130 -19.51 -9.86 19.04
N PRO A 131 -19.21 -10.60 20.12
CA PRO A 131 -18.85 -9.98 21.39
C PRO A 131 -17.71 -8.96 21.24
N TRP A 132 -17.87 -7.79 21.83
CA TRP A 132 -16.93 -6.68 21.68
C TRP A 132 -15.51 -7.09 22.06
N ASN A 133 -15.34 -7.82 23.16
CA ASN A 133 -14.02 -8.30 23.60
C ASN A 133 -13.37 -9.20 22.54
N THR A 134 -14.13 -10.08 21.89
CA THR A 134 -13.64 -10.94 20.80
C THR A 134 -13.19 -10.13 19.58
N VAL A 135 -13.97 -9.13 19.18
CA VAL A 135 -13.56 -8.22 18.09
C VAL A 135 -12.33 -7.41 18.47
N LEU A 136 -12.26 -6.93 19.72
CA LEU A 136 -11.12 -6.17 20.23
C LEU A 136 -9.84 -6.99 20.17
N GLU A 137 -9.87 -8.26 20.58
CA GLU A 137 -8.74 -9.19 20.43
C GLU A 137 -8.28 -9.27 18.96
N GLN A 138 -9.21 -9.39 18.03
CA GLN A 138 -8.92 -9.50 16.60
C GLN A 138 -8.23 -8.24 16.04
N ILE A 139 -8.71 -7.05 16.41
CA ILE A 139 -8.16 -5.78 15.88
C ILE A 139 -7.00 -5.22 16.70
N ARG A 140 -6.72 -5.75 17.90
CA ARG A 140 -5.64 -5.27 18.78
C ARG A 140 -4.29 -5.16 18.08
N PRO A 141 -3.85 -6.13 17.24
CA PRO A 141 -2.56 -6.03 16.55
C PRO A 141 -2.49 -4.89 15.51
N LEU A 142 -3.62 -4.26 15.18
CA LEU A 142 -3.71 -3.16 14.22
C LEU A 142 -3.69 -1.78 14.88
N LEU A 143 -3.89 -1.71 16.21
CA LEU A 143 -3.98 -0.45 16.92
C LEU A 143 -2.64 0.30 16.89
N VAL A 144 -2.73 1.60 16.61
CA VAL A 144 -1.61 2.53 16.58
C VAL A 144 -2.05 3.81 17.28
N SER A 145 -1.39 4.19 18.37
CA SER A 145 -1.67 5.49 19.00
C SER A 145 -1.18 6.65 18.13
N PRO A 146 -1.70 7.88 18.29
CA PRO A 146 -1.21 9.06 17.55
C PRO A 146 0.32 9.25 17.67
N GLU A 147 0.88 8.96 18.85
CA GLU A 147 2.32 9.07 19.13
C GLU A 147 3.11 7.98 18.39
N GLN A 148 2.58 6.75 18.34
CA GLN A 148 3.17 5.65 17.59
C GLN A 148 3.11 5.88 16.08
N LEU A 149 2.05 6.54 15.58
CA LEU A 149 1.93 6.87 14.16
C LEU A 149 3.10 7.74 13.72
N VAL A 150 3.47 8.75 14.54
CA VAL A 150 4.64 9.59 14.26
C VAL A 150 5.87 8.71 14.07
N GLN A 151 6.13 7.73 14.95
CA GLN A 151 7.29 6.85 14.82
C GLN A 151 7.24 5.96 13.57
N ILE A 152 6.08 5.35 13.29
CA ILE A 152 5.86 4.48 12.12
C ILE A 152 6.02 5.26 10.81
N CYS A 153 5.66 6.55 10.81
CA CYS A 153 5.83 7.44 9.68
C CYS A 153 7.19 8.18 9.68
N SER A 154 7.88 8.23 10.82
CA SER A 154 9.18 8.89 11.00
C SER A 154 10.36 7.99 10.74
N THR A 155 10.17 6.72 10.37
CA THR A 155 11.18 6.03 9.57
C THR A 155 11.40 6.86 8.32
N LYS A 156 12.38 7.77 8.41
CA LYS A 156 13.16 8.25 7.28
C LYS A 156 13.39 7.01 6.44
N SER A 157 13.05 7.14 5.17
CA SER A 157 13.60 6.30 4.12
C SER A 157 15.13 6.34 4.27
N TYR A 158 15.69 5.51 5.15
CA TYR A 158 17.10 5.19 5.13
C TYR A 158 17.25 4.38 3.85
N THR A 159 17.66 5.10 2.81
CA THR A 159 18.30 4.54 1.64
C THR A 159 19.27 3.44 2.06
N ASN A 160 19.20 2.31 1.34
CA ASN A 160 20.10 1.15 1.33
C ASN A 160 19.75 -0.02 2.25
N SER A 161 18.99 -0.98 1.70
CA SER A 161 19.42 -2.40 1.63
C SER A 161 18.40 -3.31 0.93
N TYR A 162 17.81 -2.87 -0.17
CA TYR A 162 17.54 -3.80 -1.27
C TYR A 162 17.93 -3.06 -2.54
N THR A 163 19.08 -3.44 -3.09
CA THR A 163 19.30 -3.47 -4.53
C THR A 163 18.15 -4.25 -5.17
N GLN A 164 17.00 -3.59 -5.31
CA GLN A 164 15.90 -4.12 -6.08
C GLN A 164 16.39 -4.07 -7.52
N ASN A 165 16.91 -5.21 -7.96
CA ASN A 165 17.13 -5.54 -9.36
C ASN A 165 15.79 -5.43 -10.08
N SER A 166 15.39 -4.19 -10.37
CA SER A 166 14.29 -3.91 -11.27
C SER A 166 14.73 -4.41 -12.63
N PRO A 167 13.99 -5.35 -13.27
CA PRO A 167 14.32 -5.84 -14.60
C PRO A 167 14.52 -4.67 -15.57
N VAL A 168 13.78 -3.56 -15.39
CA VAL A 168 13.90 -2.34 -16.19
C VAL A 168 15.30 -1.71 -16.07
N ARG A 169 15.87 -1.66 -14.86
CA ARG A 169 17.20 -1.08 -14.65
C ARG A 169 18.29 -1.97 -15.24
N THR A 170 18.15 -3.30 -15.16
CA THR A 170 19.05 -4.24 -15.83
C THR A 170 18.94 -4.14 -17.35
N PHE A 171 17.72 -4.02 -17.90
CA PHE A 171 17.50 -3.82 -19.33
C PHE A 171 18.13 -2.51 -19.84
N VAL A 172 18.01 -1.41 -19.09
CA VAL A 172 18.64 -0.12 -19.43
C VAL A 172 20.15 -0.20 -19.42
N LEU A 173 20.75 -0.90 -18.44
CA LEU A 173 22.20 -1.05 -18.37
C LEU A 173 22.74 -1.95 -19.50
N ILE A 174 22.06 -3.06 -19.80
CA ILE A 174 22.45 -3.97 -20.89
C ILE A 174 22.31 -3.28 -22.25
N SER A 175 21.23 -2.54 -22.47
CA SER A 175 21.01 -1.82 -23.73
C SER A 175 22.05 -0.71 -23.94
N ALA A 176 22.39 0.04 -22.89
CA ALA A 176 23.45 1.04 -22.95
C ALA A 176 24.82 0.42 -23.27
N LEU A 177 25.14 -0.75 -22.67
CA LEU A 177 26.38 -1.46 -22.95
C LEU A 177 26.46 -1.92 -24.40
N LEU A 178 25.38 -2.53 -24.91
CA LEU A 178 25.30 -2.99 -26.30
C LEU A 178 25.47 -1.82 -27.29
N CYS A 179 24.80 -0.69 -27.06
CA CYS A 179 24.97 0.51 -27.87
C CYS A 179 26.42 1.02 -27.86
N ALA A 180 27.06 1.09 -26.69
CA ALA A 180 28.44 1.54 -26.58
C ALA A 180 29.41 0.63 -27.34
N THR A 181 29.24 -0.69 -27.24
CA THR A 181 30.08 -1.65 -27.99
C THR A 181 29.89 -1.52 -29.50
N LEU A 182 28.65 -1.33 -29.96
CA LEU A 182 28.35 -1.19 -31.39
C LEU A 182 28.95 0.10 -31.96
N VAL A 183 28.90 1.21 -31.22
CA VAL A 183 29.57 2.47 -31.60
C VAL A 183 31.09 2.29 -31.68
N LEU A 184 31.71 1.63 -30.71
CA LEU A 184 33.15 1.34 -30.72
C LEU A 184 33.55 0.49 -31.94
N VAL A 185 32.78 -0.55 -32.28
CA VAL A 185 33.04 -1.39 -33.46
C VAL A 185 32.90 -0.59 -34.75
N LEU A 186 31.88 0.27 -34.87
CA LEU A 186 31.72 1.12 -36.04
C LEU A 186 32.88 2.12 -36.18
N LEU A 187 33.33 2.70 -35.07
CA LEU A 187 34.49 3.61 -35.06
C LEU A 187 35.78 2.89 -35.42
N THR A 188 36.04 1.69 -34.90
CA THR A 188 37.25 0.92 -35.27
C THR A 188 37.23 0.53 -36.74
N VAL A 189 36.09 0.05 -37.27
CA VAL A 189 35.94 -0.25 -38.70
C VAL A 189 36.12 1.02 -39.56
N PHE A 190 35.55 2.15 -39.14
CA PHE A 190 35.71 3.43 -39.83
C PHE A 190 37.18 3.88 -39.85
N LEU A 191 37.88 3.80 -38.72
CA LEU A 191 39.30 4.13 -38.61
C LEU A 191 40.14 3.19 -39.48
N ILE A 192 39.92 1.87 -39.44
CA ILE A 192 40.62 0.90 -40.28
C ILE A 192 40.39 1.19 -41.77
N ARG A 193 39.14 1.46 -42.18
CA ARG A 193 38.83 1.84 -43.57
C ARG A 193 39.52 3.14 -43.98
N ARG A 194 39.55 4.14 -43.10
CA ARG A 194 40.24 5.42 -43.35
C ARG A 194 41.75 5.25 -43.46
N PHE A 195 42.36 4.43 -42.60
CA PHE A 195 43.79 4.09 -42.67
C PHE A 195 44.13 3.32 -43.94
N ARG A 196 43.32 2.33 -44.34
CA ARG A 196 43.52 1.62 -45.62
C ARG A 196 43.41 2.54 -46.83
N ARG A 197 42.44 3.46 -46.85
CA ARG A 197 42.33 4.47 -47.93
C ARG A 197 43.53 5.42 -47.96
N ARG A 198 44.00 5.90 -46.81
CA ARG A 198 45.22 6.74 -46.74
C ARG A 198 46.47 5.98 -47.19
N LYS A 199 46.60 4.70 -46.84
CA LYS A 199 47.73 3.87 -47.28
C LYS A 199 47.72 3.67 -48.80
N HIS A 200 46.55 3.46 -49.42
CA HIS A 200 46.46 3.40 -50.88
C HIS A 200 46.91 4.71 -51.55
N LEU A 201 46.46 5.86 -51.04
CA LEU A 201 46.86 7.17 -51.59
C LEU A 201 48.36 7.44 -51.46
N LEU A 202 48.99 7.06 -50.34
CA LEU A 202 50.43 7.20 -50.14
C LEU A 202 51.26 6.25 -51.03
N GLN A 203 50.72 5.07 -51.35
CA GLN A 203 51.39 4.10 -52.22
C GLN A 203 51.29 4.48 -53.70
N ASP A 204 50.24 5.22 -54.09
CA ASP A 204 50.15 5.84 -55.41
C ASP A 204 51.16 7.00 -55.55
N ASP A 205 51.37 7.82 -54.51
CA ASP A 205 52.39 8.89 -54.54
C ASP A 205 53.83 8.34 -54.62
N GLU A 206 54.12 7.20 -53.97
CA GLU A 206 55.46 6.58 -54.01
C GLU A 206 55.78 5.95 -55.39
N GLN A 207 54.76 5.52 -56.15
CA GLN A 207 54.95 4.98 -57.50
C GLN A 207 55.20 6.06 -58.56
N VAL A 208 54.83 7.31 -58.32
CA VAL A 208 55.05 8.42 -59.28
C VAL A 208 56.48 8.98 -59.21
N VAL A 209 57.24 8.72 -58.12
CA VAL A 209 58.57 9.32 -57.90
C VAL A 209 59.74 8.48 -58.46
N PHE A 210 59.53 7.23 -58.87
CA PHE A 210 60.57 6.40 -59.50
C PHE A 210 60.55 6.45 -61.03
N VAL A 211 60.65 7.65 -61.62
CA VAL A 211 61.12 7.78 -63.01
C VAL A 211 62.64 7.75 -63.00
N ARG A 212 63.17 6.54 -63.18
CA ARG A 212 64.60 6.23 -63.37
C ARG A 212 65.08 6.90 -64.66
N PHE A 213 65.91 7.94 -64.54
CA PHE A 213 66.75 8.40 -65.63
C PHE A 213 67.94 7.45 -65.75
N ASP A 214 67.81 6.39 -66.55
CA ASP A 214 68.97 5.66 -67.03
C ASP A 214 69.64 6.49 -68.14
N GLN A 215 70.83 7.00 -67.82
CA GLN A 215 71.81 7.44 -68.80
C GLN A 215 72.21 6.26 -69.68
N ASN A 216 72.13 6.43 -71.01
CA ASN A 216 73.07 5.88 -71.98
C ASN A 216 72.73 6.41 -73.39
N SER A 217 73.60 7.25 -73.97
CA SER A 217 74.41 6.89 -75.14
C SER A 217 74.98 8.12 -75.87
N LEU A 218 76.30 8.05 -76.09
CA LEU A 218 77.19 8.79 -77.01
C LEU A 218 77.74 10.14 -76.55
#